data_AF-A0A8S3K3Z4-F1
#
_entry.id   AF-A0A8S3K3Z4-F1
#
_cell.length_a   1.000
_cell.length_b   1.000
_cell.length_c   1.000
_cell.angle_alpha   90.00
_cell.angle_beta   90.00
_cell.angle_gamma   90.00
#
_symmetry.space_group_name_H-M   'P 1'
#
loop_
_entity.id
_entity.type
_entity.pdbx_description
1 polymer ?
#
loop_
_entity_poly.entity_id
_entity_poly.type
_entity_poly.pdbx_seq_one_letter_code
_entity_poly.pdbx_strand_id
1 'polypeptide(L)' 'MLNSVLTCLFESLSTMLRKTVEKKVLCENLDLIMLAVDEICDEGIILESDPMLITQRVQLRLDDIPLG' A
#
# COMPACT_ATOMS: atom_id res chain seq x y z
N MET A 1 -13.74 -4.77 10.93
CA MET A 1 -13.51 -3.54 10.15
C MET A 1 -12.07 -3.02 10.30
N LEU A 2 -11.54 -2.82 11.51
CA LEU A 2 -10.12 -2.44 11.65
C LEU A 2 -9.17 -3.59 11.24
N ASN A 3 -9.52 -4.83 11.60
CA ASN A 3 -8.75 -6.02 11.20
C ASN A 3 -8.67 -6.17 9.66
N SER A 4 -9.74 -5.87 8.94
CA SER A 4 -9.75 -5.99 7.47
C SER A 4 -8.86 -4.95 6.80
N VAL A 5 -8.78 -3.73 7.35
CA VAL A 5 -7.82 -2.70 6.88
C VAL A 5 -6.39 -3.14 7.11
N LEU A 6 -6.09 -3.63 8.31
CA LEU A 6 -4.75 -4.11 8.65
C LEU A 6 -4.33 -5.30 7.77
N THR A 7 -5.23 -6.26 7.56
CA THR A 7 -5.00 -7.40 6.65
C THR A 7 -4.79 -6.91 5.22
N CYS A 8 -5.64 -6.02 4.71
CA CYS A 8 -5.50 -5.44 3.37
C CYS A 8 -4.14 -4.75 3.19
N LEU A 9 -3.73 -3.90 4.15
CA LEU A 9 -2.44 -3.24 4.12
C LEU A 9 -1.30 -4.27 4.13
N PHE A 10 -1.35 -5.26 5.02
CA PHE A 10 -0.31 -6.28 5.12
C PHE A 10 -0.18 -7.13 3.85
N GLU A 11 -1.30 -7.54 3.24
CA GLU A 11 -1.31 -8.35 2.02
C GLU A 11 -0.85 -7.56 0.80
N SER A 12 -1.26 -6.29 0.69
CA SER A 12 -0.79 -5.37 -0.36
C SER A 12 0.72 -5.17 -0.26
N LEU A 13 1.23 -4.82 0.91
CA LEU A 13 2.67 -4.64 1.15
C LEU A 13 3.46 -5.93 0.95
N SER A 14 2.94 -7.07 1.39
CA SER A 14 3.57 -8.37 1.16
C SER A 14 3.71 -8.68 -0.33
N THR A 15 2.74 -8.26 -1.14
CA THR A 15 2.79 -8.45 -2.60
C THR A 15 3.82 -7.51 -3.23
N MET A 16 3.76 -6.22 -2.88
CA MET A 16 4.62 -5.18 -3.44
C MET A 16 6.10 -5.36 -3.04
N LEU A 17 6.36 -5.78 -1.80
CA LEU A 17 7.69 -6.01 -1.25
C LEU A 17 8.17 -7.45 -1.44
N ARG A 18 7.54 -8.23 -2.32
CA ARG A 18 7.94 -9.63 -2.63
C ARG A 18 8.12 -10.49 -1.39
N LYS A 19 7.21 -10.35 -0.41
CA LYS A 19 7.15 -11.04 0.88
C LYS A 19 8.25 -10.66 1.89
N THR A 20 8.99 -9.57 1.66
CA THR A 20 10.02 -9.08 2.58
C THR A 20 9.50 -7.91 3.44
N VAL A 21 8.73 -8.24 4.48
CA VAL A 21 8.14 -7.25 5.40
C VAL A 21 9.04 -7.10 6.63
N GLU A 22 10.18 -6.43 6.45
CA GLU A 22 11.13 -6.11 7.52
C GLU A 22 11.31 -4.60 7.66
N LYS A 23 11.65 -4.14 8.88
CA LYS A 23 11.79 -2.70 9.19
C LYS A 23 12.63 -1.95 8.16
N LYS A 24 13.78 -2.50 7.77
CA LYS A 24 14.70 -1.87 6.81
C LYS A 24 14.03 -1.66 5.45
N VAL A 25 13.43 -2.72 4.91
CA VAL A 25 12.73 -2.68 3.61
C VAL A 25 11.53 -1.73 3.65
N LEU A 26 10.78 -1.71 4.75
CA LEU A 26 9.68 -0.78 4.94
C LEU A 26 10.17 0.68 4.93
N CYS A 27 11.25 0.98 5.65
CA CYS A 27 11.82 2.33 5.66
C CYS A 27 12.37 2.75 4.29
N GLU A 28 12.97 1.82 3.54
CA GLU A 28 13.50 2.09 2.19
C GLU A 28 12.39 2.32 1.15
N ASN A 29 11.16 1.84 1.41
CA ASN A 29 10.02 1.95 0.49
C ASN A 29 8.85 2.72 1.13
N LEU A 30 9.14 3.73 1.97
CA LEU A 30 8.11 4.43 2.72
C LEU A 30 7.09 5.14 1.81
N ASP A 31 7.55 5.73 0.70
CA ASP A 31 6.69 6.42 -0.26
C ASP A 31 5.64 5.48 -0.84
N LEU A 32 6.06 4.25 -1.17
CA LEU A 32 5.20 3.18 -1.65
C LEU A 32 4.13 2.77 -0.62
N ILE A 33 4.52 2.70 0.66
CA ILE A 33 3.63 2.38 1.76
C ILE A 33 2.59 3.49 1.94
N MET A 34 3.00 4.76 1.86
CA MET A 34 2.09 5.90 1.98
C MET A 34 1.08 5.93 0.84
N LEU A 35 1.48 5.62 -0.40
CA LEU A 35 0.55 5.47 -1.52
C LEU A 35 -0.48 4.36 -1.28
N ALA A 36 -0.06 3.22 -0.71
CA ALA A 36 -1.00 2.15 -0.37
C ALA A 36 -1.99 2.59 0.74
N VAL A 37 -1.53 3.36 1.72
CA VAL A 37 -2.40 3.90 2.78
C VAL A 37 -3.43 4.88 2.21
N ASP A 38 -3.02 5.78 1.31
CA ASP A 38 -3.92 6.73 0.63
C ASP A 38 -4.99 6.05 -0.22
N GLU A 39 -4.69 4.87 -0.79
CA GLU A 39 -5.67 4.08 -1.55
C GLU A 39 -6.65 3.33 -0.64
N ILE A 40 -6.22 2.96 0.58
CA ILE A 40 -7.04 2.23 1.54
C ILE A 40 -8.00 3.17 2.28
N CYS A 41 -7.52 4.34 2.70
CA CYS A 41 -8.26 5.29 3.52
C CYS A 41 -8.06 6.73 3.07
N ASP A 42 -9.12 7.52 3.13
CA ASP A 42 -9.10 8.98 2.96
C ASP A 42 -9.75 9.64 4.18
N GLU A 43 -9.02 10.56 4.84
CA GLU A 43 -9.43 11.23 6.09
C GLU A 43 -9.98 10.28 7.19
N GLY A 44 -9.47 9.04 7.22
CA GLY A 44 -9.91 8.00 8.17
C GLY A 44 -11.18 7.23 7.76
N ILE A 45 -11.75 7.55 6.60
CA ILE A 45 -12.81 6.78 5.94
C ILE A 45 -12.16 5.70 5.09
N ILE A 46 -12.57 4.45 5.28
CA ILE A 46 -12.08 3.33 4.46
C ILE A 46 -12.73 3.43 3.07
N LEU A 47 -11.91 3.56 2.04
CA LEU A 47 -12.34 3.61 0.64
C LEU A 47 -12.30 2.23 -0.01
N GLU A 48 -11.24 1.47 0.24
CA GLU A 48 -10.98 0.19 -0.41
C GLU A 48 -10.34 -0.78 0.59
N SER A 49 -10.70 -2.06 0.50
CA SER A 49 -10.19 -3.12 1.38
C SER A 49 -9.81 -4.41 0.66
N ASP A 50 -9.83 -4.41 -0.67
CA ASP A 50 -9.25 -5.47 -1.50
C ASP A 50 -7.77 -5.19 -1.79
N PRO A 51 -6.84 -6.01 -1.26
CA PRO A 51 -5.40 -5.80 -1.44
C PRO A 51 -4.92 -5.92 -2.89
N MET A 52 -5.63 -6.68 -3.73
CA MET A 52 -5.29 -6.78 -5.16
C MET A 52 -5.55 -5.45 -5.88
N LEU A 53 -6.68 -4.79 -5.56
CA LEU A 53 -7.01 -3.49 -6.12
C LEU A 53 -6.05 -2.41 -5.65
N ILE A 54 -5.70 -2.39 -4.35
CA ILE A 54 -4.69 -1.47 -3.81
C ILE A 54 -3.37 -1.63 -4.55
N THR A 55 -2.87 -2.87 -4.65
CA THR A 55 -1.59 -3.16 -5.33
C THR A 55 -1.59 -2.67 -6.78
N GLN A 56 -2.68 -2.92 -7.52
CA GLN A 56 -2.81 -2.48 -8.90
C GLN A 56 -2.82 -0.95 -9.03
N ARG A 57 -3.59 -0.25 -8.18
CA ARG A 57 -3.69 1.23 -8.23
C ARG A 57 -2.37 1.89 -7.85
N VAL A 58 -1.68 1.37 -6.84
CA VAL A 58 -0.38 1.91 -6.44
C VAL A 58 0.67 1.72 -7.54
N GLN A 59 0.66 0.58 -8.26
CA GLN A 59 1.56 0.37 -9.40
C GLN A 59 1.35 1.42 -10.51
N LEU A 60 0.10 1.73 -10.84
CA LEU A 60 -0.21 2.77 -11.83
C LEU A 60 0.27 4.16 -11.38
N ARG A 61 0.11 4.49 -10.10
CA ARG A 61 0.58 5.78 -9.56
C ARG A 61 2.10 5.92 -9.61
N LEU A 62 2.87 4.84 -9.43
CA LEU A 62 4.33 4.90 -9.56
C LEU A 62 4.77 5.29 -10.98
N ASP A 63 4.02 4.87 -12.00
CA ASP A 63 4.30 5.19 -13.40
C ASP A 63 3.93 6.66 -13.73
N ASP A 64 2.96 7.23 -13.02
CA ASP A 64 2.46 8.60 -13.22
C ASP A 64 3.20 9.67 -12.43
N ILE A 65 3.93 9.31 -11.37
CA ILE A 65 4.74 10.26 -10.59
C ILE A 65 6.10 10.38 -11.30
N PRO A 66 6.49 11.57 -11.82
CA PRO A 66 7.84 11.81 -12.29
C PRO A 66 8.78 11.86 -11.09
N LEU A 67 9.13 10.68 -10.55
CA LEU A 67 10.22 10.52 -9.62
C LEU A 67 11.50 10.76 -10.45
N GLY A 68 12.05 11.97 -10.31
CA GLY A 68 13.25 12.41 -11.00
C GLY A 68 14.48 11.58 -10.66
#